data_AF-A0A484QZ70-F1
#
_entry.id   AF-A0A484QZ70-F1
#
_cell.length_a   1.000
_cell.length_b   1.000
_cell.length_c   1.000
_cell.angle_alpha   90.00
_cell.angle_beta   90.00
_cell.angle_gamma   90.00
#
_symmetry.space_group_name_H-M   'P 1'
#
loop_
_entity.id
_entity.type
_entity.pdbx_description
1 polymer ?
#
loop_
_entity_poly.entity_id
_entity_poly.type
_entity_poly.pdbx_seq_one_letter_code
_entity_poly.pdbx_strand_id
1 'polypeptide(L)'
;MRQASIFAGGARLEMTESIELTIQSLQAYGPDHDHWAVAWSGGKDSTATLTLLCYLIDTGKVRRPRTLTVFYADTRQELPPLAIAAAHLMDELRDRGIDVRVVTAPLDKRFMVYILGRGVPPPNNNTLRWCTRQIKIDPMQDALERHLAGIDGGVLMITGVRQGESAIRDRRIEMSCGKDGAECGQGWYQKVLPEAKGLRGRLATLAPLLHWRVCHVWEWLRHWAPTAEFGDWSTAVIADAYGGDEAEEINARTGCIGCPLASEEKALETVLAMPAWAYLAPLRGLKPL
;
A
#
# COMPACT_ATOMS: atom_id res chain seq x y z
N MET A 1 6.19 -25.68 23.96
CA MET A 1 4.85 -25.05 24.04
C MET A 1 4.58 -24.37 22.70
N ARG A 2 3.56 -24.82 21.96
CA ARG A 2 3.11 -24.16 20.72
C ARG A 2 2.30 -22.93 21.14
N GLN A 3 2.73 -21.73 20.76
CA GLN A 3 1.91 -20.52 20.92
C GLN A 3 0.65 -20.68 20.06
N ALA A 4 -0.51 -20.58 20.71
CA ALA A 4 -1.79 -20.56 20.02
C ALA A 4 -1.90 -19.28 19.19
N SER A 5 -2.24 -19.43 17.91
CA SER A 5 -2.68 -18.33 17.06
C SER A 5 -3.90 -17.68 17.72
N ILE A 6 -3.86 -16.36 17.88
CA ILE A 6 -4.92 -15.52 18.46
C ILE A 6 -6.27 -15.71 17.72
N PHE A 7 -6.25 -16.31 16.52
CA PHE A 7 -7.43 -16.50 15.66
C PHE A 7 -7.78 -17.98 15.40
N ALA A 8 -7.26 -18.93 16.17
CA ALA A 8 -7.65 -20.33 16.02
C ALA A 8 -9.13 -20.62 16.40
N GLY A 9 -9.89 -19.63 16.87
CA GLY A 9 -11.29 -19.79 17.27
C GLY A 9 -12.22 -18.58 17.06
N GLY A 10 -11.83 -17.58 16.26
CA GLY A 10 -12.69 -16.42 15.97
C GLY A 10 -13.55 -16.64 14.72
N ALA A 11 -14.84 -16.32 14.78
CA ALA A 11 -15.74 -16.31 13.62
C ALA A 11 -15.09 -15.57 12.43
N ARG A 12 -15.29 -16.06 11.20
CA ARG A 12 -14.81 -15.35 10.02
C ARG A 12 -15.57 -14.01 9.98
N LEU A 13 -14.83 -12.90 10.05
CA LEU A 13 -15.42 -11.58 9.90
C LEU A 13 -16.08 -11.48 8.52
N GLU A 14 -17.27 -10.90 8.47
CA GLU A 14 -17.89 -10.47 7.22
C GLU A 14 -17.25 -9.18 6.71
N MET A 15 -17.49 -8.85 5.44
CA MET A 15 -16.92 -7.64 4.82
C MET A 15 -17.39 -6.37 5.54
N THR A 16 -18.67 -6.30 5.89
CA THR A 16 -19.27 -5.18 6.62
C THR A 16 -18.65 -5.00 8.01
N GLU A 17 -18.41 -6.10 8.73
CA GLU A 17 -17.73 -6.08 10.03
C GLU A 17 -16.29 -5.56 9.90
N SER A 18 -15.59 -5.95 8.83
CA SER A 18 -14.23 -5.46 8.57
C SER A 18 -14.21 -3.96 8.29
N ILE A 19 -15.18 -3.44 7.55
CA ILE A 19 -15.35 -2.00 7.32
C ILE A 19 -15.68 -1.28 8.63
N GLU A 20 -16.55 -1.84 9.46
CA GLU A 20 -16.95 -1.24 10.74
C GLU A 20 -15.77 -1.10 11.70
N LEU A 21 -14.93 -2.13 11.85
CA LEU A 21 -13.71 -2.05 12.65
C LEU A 21 -12.73 -1.01 12.08
N THR A 22 -12.65 -0.88 10.75
CA THR A 22 -11.86 0.17 10.09
C THR A 22 -12.41 1.58 10.43
N ILE A 23 -13.73 1.77 10.42
CA ILE A 23 -14.37 3.04 10.82
C ILE A 23 -14.01 3.37 12.27
N GLN A 24 -14.17 2.43 13.19
CA GLN A 24 -13.83 2.61 14.61
C GLN A 24 -12.36 3.01 14.79
N SER A 25 -11.45 2.38 14.05
CA SER A 25 -10.03 2.72 14.04
C SER A 25 -9.78 4.17 13.61
N LEU A 26 -10.38 4.58 12.47
CA LEU A 26 -10.22 5.92 11.92
C LEU A 26 -10.87 6.98 12.83
N GLN A 27 -11.98 6.67 13.48
CA GLN A 27 -12.64 7.58 14.42
C GLN A 27 -11.90 7.71 15.76
N ALA A 28 -11.21 6.66 16.21
CA ALA A 28 -10.45 6.70 17.46
C ALA A 28 -9.22 7.62 17.35
N TYR A 29 -8.51 7.57 16.22
CA TYR A 29 -7.22 8.29 16.06
C TYR A 29 -7.30 9.49 15.12
N GLY A 30 -8.22 9.47 14.15
CA GLY A 30 -8.34 10.52 13.14
C GLY A 30 -8.61 11.93 13.67
N PRO A 31 -9.51 12.12 14.66
CA PRO A 31 -9.83 13.45 15.20
C PRO A 31 -8.66 14.19 15.86
N ASP A 32 -7.62 13.49 16.28
CA ASP A 32 -6.42 14.08 16.89
C ASP A 32 -5.47 14.70 15.84
N HIS A 33 -5.80 14.59 14.55
CA HIS A 33 -4.94 15.01 13.45
C HIS A 33 -5.73 15.80 12.39
N ASP A 34 -5.37 17.07 12.21
CA ASP A 34 -5.98 17.92 11.17
C ASP A 34 -5.56 17.52 9.74
N HIS A 35 -4.35 17.00 9.59
CA HIS A 35 -3.74 16.69 8.29
C HIS A 35 -3.53 15.20 8.14
N TRP A 36 -4.09 14.61 7.09
CA TRP A 36 -3.92 13.20 6.78
C TRP A 36 -3.13 13.05 5.48
N ALA A 37 -2.28 12.04 5.44
CA ALA A 37 -1.55 11.64 4.25
C ALA A 37 -1.76 10.15 3.99
N VAL A 38 -1.81 9.73 2.73
CA VAL A 38 -1.91 8.30 2.36
C VAL A 38 -0.64 7.89 1.62
N ALA A 39 0.08 6.89 2.15
CA ALA A 39 1.17 6.26 1.42
C ALA A 39 0.59 5.19 0.48
N TRP A 40 0.53 5.51 -0.81
CA TRP A 40 -0.07 4.66 -1.82
C TRP A 40 0.97 4.12 -2.79
N SER A 41 0.91 2.81 -3.07
CA SER A 41 1.91 2.12 -3.90
C SER A 41 1.36 1.57 -5.22
N GLY A 42 0.07 1.78 -5.50
CA GLY A 42 -0.64 1.14 -6.61
C GLY A 42 -0.92 -0.35 -6.43
N GLY A 43 -0.39 -0.98 -5.37
CA GLY A 43 -0.69 -2.37 -5.03
C GLY A 43 -2.04 -2.54 -4.32
N LYS A 44 -2.57 -3.77 -4.35
CA LYS A 44 -3.91 -4.13 -3.84
C LYS A 44 -4.26 -3.54 -2.47
N ASP A 45 -3.44 -3.76 -1.44
CA ASP A 45 -3.79 -3.41 -0.05
C ASP A 45 -3.80 -1.89 0.12
N SER A 46 -2.83 -1.19 -0.48
CA SER A 46 -2.78 0.28 -0.46
C SER A 46 -3.89 0.93 -1.28
N THR A 47 -4.31 0.32 -2.39
CA THR A 47 -5.43 0.83 -3.19
C THR A 47 -6.76 0.60 -2.49
N ALA A 48 -6.95 -0.57 -1.85
CA ALA A 48 -8.14 -0.83 -1.05
C ALA A 48 -8.24 0.16 0.12
N THR A 49 -7.12 0.43 0.79
CA THR A 49 -7.06 1.42 1.88
C THR A 49 -7.46 2.81 1.39
N LEU A 50 -6.91 3.24 0.26
CA LEU A 50 -7.17 4.57 -0.29
C LEU A 50 -8.62 4.75 -0.73
N THR A 51 -9.15 3.81 -1.51
CA THR A 51 -10.51 3.88 -2.05
C THR A 51 -11.56 3.72 -0.95
N LEU A 52 -11.33 2.83 0.03
CA LEU A 52 -12.19 2.74 1.21
C LEU A 52 -12.17 4.03 2.02
N LEU A 53 -10.98 4.59 2.29
CA LEU A 53 -10.86 5.85 3.02
C LEU A 53 -11.66 6.97 2.35
N CYS A 54 -11.54 7.12 1.02
CA CYS A 54 -12.29 8.12 0.28
C CYS A 54 -13.81 7.89 0.42
N TYR A 55 -14.28 6.66 0.21
CA TYR A 55 -15.69 6.30 0.40
C TYR A 55 -16.20 6.64 1.82
N LEU A 56 -15.43 6.31 2.85
CA LEU A 56 -15.82 6.58 4.24
C LEU A 56 -15.89 8.08 4.56
N ILE A 57 -15.00 8.87 3.97
CA ILE A 57 -15.02 10.34 4.08
C ILE A 57 -16.21 10.93 3.30
N ASP A 58 -16.41 10.49 2.07
CA ASP A 58 -17.43 11.03 1.17
C ASP A 58 -18.85 10.71 1.66
N THR A 59 -19.03 9.54 2.30
CA THR A 59 -20.30 9.16 2.94
C THR A 59 -20.47 9.68 4.37
N GLY A 60 -19.50 10.43 4.90
CA GLY A 60 -19.55 11.01 6.25
C GLY A 60 -19.42 9.99 7.39
N LYS A 61 -19.10 8.72 7.10
CA LYS A 61 -18.83 7.69 8.13
C LYS A 61 -17.56 7.99 8.92
N VAL A 62 -16.61 8.69 8.30
CA VAL A 62 -15.38 9.19 8.93
C VAL A 62 -15.30 10.70 8.69
N ARG A 63 -14.95 11.45 9.74
CA ARG A 63 -14.80 12.91 9.65
C ARG A 63 -13.71 13.27 8.63
N ARG A 64 -14.04 14.13 7.68
CA ARG A 64 -13.07 14.65 6.70
C ARG A 64 -11.96 15.44 7.42
N PRO A 65 -10.68 15.16 7.17
CA PRO A 65 -9.57 15.95 7.69
C PRO A 65 -9.52 17.34 7.03
N ARG A 66 -8.80 18.28 7.65
CA ARG A 66 -8.57 19.61 7.08
C ARG A 66 -7.86 19.53 5.73
N THR A 67 -6.90 18.61 5.61
CA THR A 67 -6.27 18.27 4.33
C THR A 67 -6.11 16.77 4.19
N LEU A 68 -6.26 16.27 2.96
CA LEU A 68 -5.93 14.90 2.58
C LEU A 68 -4.95 14.93 1.41
N THR A 69 -3.77 14.35 1.59
CA THR A 69 -2.73 14.28 0.55
C THR A 69 -2.34 12.83 0.28
N VAL A 70 -2.39 12.41 -0.99
CA VAL A 70 -1.98 11.06 -1.41
C VAL A 70 -0.58 11.14 -1.98
N PHE A 71 0.34 10.34 -1.44
CA PHE A 71 1.68 10.17 -1.98
C PHE A 71 1.77 8.85 -2.73
N TYR A 72 1.83 8.92 -4.06
CA TYR A 72 2.01 7.76 -4.92
C TYR A 72 3.50 7.43 -5.06
N ALA A 73 3.93 6.27 -4.56
CA ALA A 73 5.30 5.78 -4.70
C ALA A 73 5.53 5.14 -6.08
N ASP A 74 5.97 5.95 -7.03
CA ASP A 74 6.29 5.54 -8.40
C ASP A 74 7.74 5.04 -8.48
N THR A 75 7.91 3.71 -8.56
CA THR A 75 9.25 3.12 -8.66
C THR A 75 9.77 3.01 -10.08
N ARG A 76 8.93 3.29 -11.08
CA ARG A 76 9.19 3.04 -12.50
C ARG A 76 9.45 1.57 -12.81
N GLN A 77 8.97 0.66 -11.97
CA GLN A 77 9.17 -0.79 -12.13
C GLN A 77 7.85 -1.53 -12.25
N GLU A 78 6.71 -0.87 -12.09
CA GLU A 78 5.39 -1.46 -12.10
C GLU A 78 5.07 -2.10 -13.47
N LEU A 79 4.35 -3.23 -13.45
CA LEU A 79 3.80 -3.82 -14.68
C LEU A 79 2.91 -2.79 -15.38
N PRO A 80 2.92 -2.72 -16.73
CA PRO A 80 2.13 -1.74 -17.49
C PRO A 80 0.66 -1.60 -17.07
N PRO A 81 -0.13 -2.68 -16.90
CA PRO A 81 -1.51 -2.55 -16.40
C PRO A 81 -1.62 -1.85 -15.05
N LEU A 82 -0.69 -2.13 -14.13
CA LEU A 82 -0.69 -1.53 -12.79
C LEU A 82 -0.27 -0.06 -12.84
N ALA A 83 0.69 0.30 -13.70
CA ALA A 83 1.09 1.68 -13.91
C ALA A 83 -0.05 2.52 -14.53
N ILE A 84 -0.76 1.95 -15.51
CA ILE A 84 -1.93 2.58 -16.16
C ILE A 84 -3.08 2.72 -15.17
N ALA A 85 -3.37 1.68 -14.38
CA ALA A 85 -4.38 1.73 -13.32
C ALA A 85 -4.07 2.82 -12.29
N ALA A 86 -2.81 2.94 -11.87
CA ALA A 86 -2.38 4.00 -10.98
C ALA A 86 -2.56 5.39 -11.61
N ALA A 87 -2.25 5.55 -12.91
CA ALA A 87 -2.50 6.82 -13.60
C ALA A 87 -3.98 7.21 -13.59
N HIS A 88 -4.87 6.29 -13.94
CA HIS A 88 -6.32 6.54 -13.93
C HIS A 88 -6.83 6.87 -12.52
N LEU A 89 -6.43 6.11 -11.50
CA LEU A 89 -6.80 6.40 -10.11
C LEU A 89 -6.31 7.76 -9.63
N MET A 90 -5.13 8.22 -10.08
CA MET A 90 -4.66 9.57 -9.78
C MET A 90 -5.56 10.65 -10.37
N ASP A 91 -6.08 10.45 -11.57
CA ASP A 91 -7.00 11.39 -12.21
C ASP A 91 -8.34 11.39 -11.48
N GLU A 92 -8.89 10.21 -11.17
CA GLU A 92 -10.10 10.05 -10.34
C GLU A 92 -9.97 10.72 -8.96
N LEU A 93 -8.80 10.67 -8.32
CA LEU A 93 -8.53 11.36 -7.05
C LEU A 93 -8.48 12.88 -7.23
N ARG A 94 -7.84 13.37 -8.30
CA ARG A 94 -7.75 14.81 -8.60
C ARG A 94 -9.11 15.41 -8.91
N ASP A 95 -9.96 14.67 -9.63
CA ASP A 95 -11.35 15.07 -9.93
C ASP A 95 -12.20 15.20 -8.65
N ARG A 96 -11.87 14.41 -7.61
CA ARG A 96 -12.45 14.53 -6.25
C ARG A 96 -11.80 15.65 -5.41
N GLY A 97 -10.89 16.44 -5.98
CA GLY A 97 -10.20 17.53 -5.30
C GLY A 97 -9.16 17.09 -4.27
N ILE A 98 -8.63 15.86 -4.39
CA ILE A 98 -7.59 15.33 -3.49
C ILE A 98 -6.20 15.70 -4.04
N ASP A 99 -5.31 16.19 -3.17
CA ASP A 99 -3.92 16.49 -3.55
C ASP A 99 -3.16 15.18 -3.76
N VAL A 100 -2.73 14.90 -4.99
CA VAL A 100 -1.98 13.69 -5.36
C VAL A 100 -0.58 14.05 -5.79
N ARG A 101 0.41 13.54 -5.06
CA ARG A 101 1.84 13.79 -5.29
C ARG A 101 2.54 12.52 -5.74
N VAL A 102 3.11 12.55 -6.93
CA VAL A 102 3.96 11.47 -7.44
C VAL A 102 5.34 11.58 -6.79
N VAL A 103 5.74 10.52 -6.12
CA VAL A 103 7.03 10.41 -5.42
C VAL A 103 7.90 9.42 -6.16
N THR A 104 8.94 9.94 -6.81
CA THR A 104 9.90 9.14 -7.58
C THR A 104 11.31 9.38 -7.06
N ALA A 105 12.13 8.33 -7.04
CA ALA A 105 13.55 8.47 -6.72
C ALA A 105 14.26 9.43 -7.71
N PRO A 106 15.30 10.15 -7.24
CA PRO A 106 16.22 10.86 -8.12
C PRO A 106 16.75 9.95 -9.23
N LEU A 107 16.96 10.48 -10.44
CA LEU A 107 17.28 9.70 -11.65
C LEU A 107 18.38 8.67 -11.41
N ASP A 108 19.50 9.09 -10.82
CA ASP A 108 20.68 8.25 -10.52
C ASP A 108 20.41 7.11 -9.54
N LYS A 109 19.35 7.22 -8.75
CA LYS A 109 18.93 6.22 -7.77
C LYS A 109 17.83 5.30 -8.31
N ARG A 110 17.25 5.58 -9.49
CA ARG A 110 16.19 4.75 -10.08
C ARG A 110 16.73 3.38 -10.49
N PHE A 111 15.89 2.36 -10.39
CA PHE A 111 16.29 0.96 -10.48
C PHE A 111 17.18 0.65 -11.71
N MET A 112 16.70 0.97 -12.92
CA MET A 112 17.45 0.66 -14.16
C MET A 112 18.72 1.51 -14.32
N VAL A 113 18.70 2.78 -13.90
CA VAL A 113 19.90 3.64 -13.95
C VAL A 113 20.94 3.15 -12.95
N TYR A 114 20.51 2.67 -11.80
CA TYR A 114 21.39 2.17 -10.75
C TYR A 114 22.04 0.82 -11.14
N ILE A 115 21.28 -0.08 -11.78
CA ILE A 115 21.83 -1.35 -12.25
C ILE A 115 22.67 -1.15 -13.52
N LEU A 116 22.07 -0.62 -14.58
CA LEU A 116 22.72 -0.57 -15.90
C LEU A 116 23.72 0.59 -16.03
N GLY A 117 23.43 1.73 -15.40
CA GLY A 117 24.28 2.91 -15.48
C GLY A 117 25.40 2.93 -14.45
N ARG A 118 25.15 2.46 -13.23
CA ARG A 118 26.15 2.44 -12.14
C ARG A 118 26.80 1.06 -11.92
N GLY A 119 26.31 0.00 -12.57
CA GLY A 119 26.86 -1.36 -12.45
C GLY A 119 26.56 -2.05 -11.12
N VAL A 120 25.53 -1.61 -10.39
CA VAL A 120 25.20 -2.21 -9.09
C VAL A 120 24.43 -3.52 -9.31
N PRO A 121 24.78 -4.61 -8.60
CA PRO A 121 24.06 -5.86 -8.75
C PRO A 121 22.57 -5.73 -8.38
N PRO A 122 21.68 -6.51 -9.01
CA PRO A 122 20.27 -6.58 -8.65
C PRO A 122 20.09 -6.87 -7.16
N PRO A 123 19.01 -6.34 -6.54
CA PRO A 123 18.79 -6.56 -5.12
C PRO A 123 18.47 -8.02 -4.83
N ASN A 124 18.84 -8.49 -3.65
CA ASN A 124 18.50 -9.85 -3.19
C ASN A 124 17.96 -9.82 -1.75
N ASN A 125 17.32 -10.93 -1.33
CA ASN A 125 16.68 -11.02 -0.02
C ASN A 125 17.65 -11.21 1.15
N ASN A 126 18.94 -11.51 0.90
CA ASN A 126 19.89 -11.92 1.94
C ASN A 126 20.85 -10.79 2.34
N THR A 127 21.48 -10.13 1.37
CA THR A 127 22.62 -9.23 1.59
C THR A 127 22.45 -7.84 0.98
N LEU A 128 21.60 -7.66 -0.04
CA LEU A 128 21.56 -6.43 -0.84
C LEU A 128 20.13 -5.99 -1.18
N ARG A 129 19.27 -5.77 -0.18
CA ARG A 129 17.89 -5.27 -0.42
C ARG A 129 17.83 -3.74 -0.54
N TRP A 130 18.57 -3.16 -1.49
CA TRP A 130 18.67 -1.70 -1.62
C TRP A 130 17.40 -1.05 -2.20
N CYS A 131 16.64 -1.73 -3.06
CA CYS A 131 15.53 -1.12 -3.79
C CYS A 131 14.44 -0.56 -2.86
N THR A 132 14.00 -1.31 -1.84
CA THR A 132 12.94 -0.82 -0.95
C THR A 132 13.34 0.47 -0.23
N ARG A 133 14.57 0.55 0.27
CA ARG A 133 15.07 1.78 0.90
C ARG A 133 15.20 2.91 -0.12
N GLN A 134 15.97 2.68 -1.18
CA GLN A 134 16.42 3.71 -2.11
C GLN A 134 15.32 4.28 -3.00
N ILE A 135 14.43 3.42 -3.52
CA ILE A 135 13.43 3.84 -4.51
C ILE A 135 12.01 3.94 -3.96
N LYS A 136 11.76 3.52 -2.71
CA LYS A 136 10.47 3.71 -2.03
C LYS A 136 10.58 4.55 -0.76
N ILE A 137 11.40 4.16 0.21
CA ILE A 137 11.43 4.79 1.53
C ILE A 137 12.07 6.18 1.49
N ASP A 138 13.31 6.29 1.01
CA ASP A 138 14.06 7.55 0.96
C ASP A 138 13.27 8.67 0.24
N PRO A 139 12.77 8.48 -1.01
CA PRO A 139 12.04 9.55 -1.69
C PRO A 139 10.70 9.88 -1.02
N MET A 140 10.07 8.92 -0.34
CA MET A 140 8.84 9.16 0.43
C MET A 140 9.12 10.01 1.68
N GLN A 141 10.21 9.73 2.38
CA GLN A 141 10.65 10.55 3.52
C GLN A 141 10.94 11.98 3.08
N ASP A 142 11.67 12.17 1.99
CA ASP A 142 11.96 13.51 1.45
C ASP A 142 10.66 14.26 1.06
N ALA A 143 9.71 13.56 0.43
CA ALA A 143 8.43 14.16 0.04
C ALA A 143 7.58 14.57 1.26
N LEU A 144 7.58 13.74 2.31
CA LEU A 144 6.88 14.02 3.56
C LEU A 144 7.52 15.15 4.35
N GLU A 145 8.85 15.22 4.40
CA GLU A 145 9.57 16.31 5.06
C GLU A 145 9.21 17.65 4.41
N ARG A 146 9.21 17.71 3.07
CA ARG A 146 8.79 18.91 2.33
C ARG A 146 7.33 19.26 2.56
N HIS A 147 6.44 18.27 2.67
CA HIS A 147 5.02 18.52 2.96
C HIS A 147 4.84 19.08 4.37
N LEU A 148 5.47 18.47 5.38
CA LEU A 148 5.43 18.90 6.78
C LEU A 148 6.05 20.28 7.00
N ALA A 149 7.01 20.69 6.17
CA ALA A 149 7.55 22.05 6.22
C ALA A 149 6.52 23.12 5.84
N GLY A 150 5.47 22.76 5.10
CA GLY A 150 4.43 23.69 4.63
C GLY A 150 3.14 23.71 5.44
N ILE A 151 3.06 22.94 6.53
CA ILE A 151 1.87 22.87 7.40
C ILE A 151 2.25 23.03 8.86
N ASP A 152 1.35 23.57 9.67
CA ASP A 152 1.47 23.59 11.12
C ASP A 152 0.97 22.27 11.73
N GLY A 153 1.57 21.84 12.84
CA GLY A 153 1.18 20.59 13.52
C GLY A 153 1.77 19.33 12.88
N GLY A 154 1.07 18.20 13.01
CA GLY A 154 1.53 16.89 12.51
C GLY A 154 0.58 16.27 11.48
N VAL A 155 1.02 15.17 10.90
CA VAL A 155 0.27 14.39 9.90
C VAL A 155 -0.02 12.99 10.42
N LEU A 156 -1.25 12.53 10.19
CA LEU A 156 -1.60 11.11 10.28
C LEU A 156 -1.34 10.43 8.94
N MET A 157 -0.31 9.59 8.90
CA MET A 157 0.03 8.76 7.75
C MET A 157 -0.79 7.47 7.74
N ILE A 158 -1.68 7.35 6.78
CA ILE A 158 -2.47 6.16 6.50
C ILE A 158 -1.67 5.22 5.59
N THR A 159 -1.56 3.96 5.99
CA THR A 159 -0.84 2.91 5.25
C THR A 159 -1.71 1.67 5.06
N GLY A 160 -1.53 0.98 3.93
CA GLY A 160 -2.23 -0.28 3.65
C GLY A 160 -1.53 -1.51 4.21
N VAL A 161 -0.97 -1.44 5.42
CA VAL A 161 -0.34 -2.60 6.07
C VAL A 161 -1.40 -3.52 6.66
N ARG A 162 -1.27 -4.82 6.40
CA ARG A 162 -2.19 -5.85 6.87
C ARG A 162 -1.46 -7.01 7.55
N GLN A 163 -2.09 -7.60 8.57
CA GLN A 163 -1.59 -8.84 9.19
C GLN A 163 -1.87 -10.03 8.27
N GLY A 164 -0.98 -11.02 8.27
CA GLY A 164 -1.04 -12.18 7.37
C GLY A 164 -0.54 -11.87 5.95
N GLU A 165 0.11 -10.72 5.73
CA GLU A 165 0.85 -10.48 4.47
C GLU A 165 2.10 -11.36 4.37
N SER A 166 2.80 -11.55 5.48
CA SER A 166 3.91 -12.51 5.61
C SER A 166 4.28 -12.70 7.08
N ALA A 167 4.75 -13.90 7.43
CA ALA A 167 5.24 -14.21 8.79
C ALA A 167 6.40 -13.30 9.27
N ILE A 168 7.10 -12.61 8.36
CA ILE A 168 8.13 -11.62 8.71
C ILE A 168 7.51 -10.26 9.04
N ARG A 169 6.50 -9.83 8.27
CA ARG A 169 5.75 -8.60 8.55
C ARG A 169 4.93 -8.75 9.82
N ASP A 170 4.32 -9.90 10.05
CA ASP A 170 3.54 -10.20 11.25
C ASP A 170 4.43 -10.12 12.49
N ARG A 171 5.61 -10.75 12.46
CA ARG A 171 6.60 -10.60 13.54
C ARG A 171 7.04 -9.16 13.75
N ARG A 172 7.17 -8.36 12.70
CA ARG A 172 7.52 -6.93 12.84
C ARG A 172 6.37 -6.13 13.45
N ILE A 173 5.13 -6.40 13.05
CA ILE A 173 3.93 -5.81 13.63
C ILE A 173 3.90 -6.15 15.13
N GLU A 174 3.98 -7.43 15.48
CA GLU A 174 4.03 -7.95 16.86
C GLU A 174 5.16 -7.32 17.70
N MET A 175 6.39 -7.27 17.16
CA MET A 175 7.52 -6.64 17.86
C MET A 175 7.33 -5.14 18.07
N SER A 176 6.61 -4.47 17.17
CA SER A 176 6.38 -3.04 17.27
C SER A 176 5.18 -2.70 18.17
N CYS A 177 4.29 -3.66 18.46
CA CYS A 177 3.25 -3.56 19.48
C CYS A 177 3.79 -3.55 20.92
N GLY A 178 5.03 -3.99 21.13
CA GLY A 178 5.66 -4.13 22.45
C GLY A 178 6.59 -3.00 22.86
N LYS A 179 6.80 -1.97 22.02
CA LYS A 179 7.71 -0.86 22.29
C LYS A 179 6.98 0.49 22.25
N ASP A 180 7.26 1.32 23.26
CA ASP A 180 7.08 2.78 23.25
C ASP A 180 5.71 3.31 22.81
N GLY A 181 4.63 2.82 23.45
CA GLY A 181 3.29 3.40 23.33
C GLY A 181 2.54 3.11 22.02
N ALA A 182 2.97 2.09 21.26
CA ALA A 182 2.20 1.53 20.16
C ALA A 182 1.07 0.64 20.71
N GLU A 183 -0.18 0.96 20.38
CA GLU A 183 -1.34 0.15 20.74
C GLU A 183 -1.78 -0.68 19.53
N CYS A 184 -1.81 -2.00 19.69
CA CYS A 184 -2.24 -2.93 18.65
C CYS A 184 -3.68 -3.40 18.87
N GLY A 185 -4.59 -2.43 19.04
CA GLY A 185 -6.03 -2.63 19.11
C GLY A 185 -6.67 -2.70 17.71
N GLN A 186 -7.79 -1.99 17.51
CA GLN A 186 -8.60 -1.92 16.26
C GLN A 186 -7.87 -1.33 15.03
N GLY A 187 -6.54 -1.20 15.08
CA GLY A 187 -5.67 -0.68 14.03
C GLY A 187 -4.24 -0.63 14.53
N TRP A 188 -3.27 -0.72 13.61
CA TRP A 188 -1.87 -0.56 14.00
C TRP A 188 -1.55 0.94 14.01
N TYR A 189 -1.72 1.56 15.18
CA TYR A 189 -1.39 2.95 15.39
C TYR A 189 -0.02 3.07 16.06
N GLN A 190 0.85 3.89 15.46
CA GLN A 190 2.18 4.16 15.99
C GLN A 190 2.41 5.66 16.08
N LYS A 191 2.68 6.13 17.30
CA LYS A 191 3.27 7.45 17.55
C LYS A 191 4.79 7.50 17.28
N VAL A 192 5.38 6.40 16.79
CA VAL A 192 6.85 6.26 16.70
C VAL A 192 7.41 6.79 15.38
N LEU A 193 8.51 7.50 15.56
CA LEU A 193 9.18 8.45 14.70
C LEU A 193 10.06 7.73 13.68
N PRO A 194 10.06 8.11 12.40
CA PRO A 194 11.26 7.96 11.60
C PRO A 194 12.37 8.78 12.28
N GLU A 195 13.56 8.21 12.49
CA GLU A 195 14.75 8.97 12.94
C GLU A 195 15.17 10.07 11.94
N ALA A 196 14.47 10.17 10.81
CA ALA A 196 14.66 11.21 9.82
C ALA A 196 14.42 12.60 10.44
N LYS A 197 15.42 13.46 10.24
CA LYS A 197 15.39 14.89 10.58
C LYS A 197 14.13 15.52 9.96
N GLY A 198 13.45 16.39 10.68
CA GLY A 198 12.23 17.08 10.19
C GLY A 198 10.90 16.32 10.37
N LEU A 199 10.90 14.99 10.50
CA LEU A 199 9.68 14.19 10.75
C LEU A 199 9.39 13.97 12.25
N ARG A 200 10.37 14.28 13.11
CA ARG A 200 10.32 13.95 14.53
C ARG A 200 9.24 14.75 15.27
N GLY A 201 8.28 14.04 15.85
CA GLY A 201 7.19 14.55 16.69
C GLY A 201 5.97 14.98 15.90
N ARG A 202 6.01 14.85 14.57
CA ARG A 202 5.02 15.43 13.64
C ARG A 202 4.39 14.40 12.71
N LEU A 203 4.69 13.12 12.90
CA LEU A 203 4.15 12.03 12.08
C LEU A 203 3.62 10.93 13.00
N ALA A 204 2.33 10.62 12.89
CA ALA A 204 1.75 9.40 13.41
C ALA A 204 1.41 8.47 12.24
N THR A 205 1.45 7.16 12.44
CA THR A 205 1.09 6.19 11.38
C THR A 205 -0.09 5.36 11.83
N LEU A 206 -1.04 5.12 10.93
CA LEU A 206 -2.17 4.23 11.14
C LEU A 206 -2.30 3.25 9.97
N ALA A 207 -2.49 1.97 10.28
CA ALA A 207 -2.90 0.96 9.30
C ALA A 207 -4.34 0.50 9.59
N PRO A 208 -5.35 1.10 8.94
CA PRO A 208 -6.75 0.87 9.27
C PRO A 208 -7.30 -0.44 8.70
N LEU A 209 -6.57 -1.11 7.80
CA LEU A 209 -6.91 -2.42 7.25
C LEU A 209 -6.14 -3.56 7.93
N LEU A 210 -5.51 -3.34 9.09
CA LEU A 210 -4.62 -4.33 9.72
C LEU A 210 -5.27 -5.71 9.85
N HIS A 211 -6.54 -5.72 10.28
CA HIS A 211 -7.36 -6.91 10.52
C HIS A 211 -7.97 -7.53 9.27
N TRP A 212 -7.83 -6.90 8.10
CA TRP A 212 -8.45 -7.41 6.89
C TRP A 212 -7.79 -8.73 6.46
N ARG A 213 -8.60 -9.59 5.87
CA ARG A 213 -8.10 -10.76 5.15
C ARG A 213 -7.86 -10.40 3.69
N VAL A 214 -7.04 -11.19 3.01
CA VAL A 214 -6.76 -10.96 1.59
C VAL A 214 -8.03 -11.06 0.74
N CYS A 215 -8.97 -11.95 1.10
CA CYS A 215 -10.26 -12.07 0.43
C CYS A 215 -11.08 -10.77 0.51
N HIS A 216 -11.09 -10.06 1.65
CA HIS A 216 -11.78 -8.77 1.78
C HIS A 216 -11.14 -7.68 0.93
N VAL A 217 -9.82 -7.71 0.78
CA VAL A 217 -9.12 -6.79 -0.14
C VAL A 217 -9.56 -7.05 -1.58
N TRP A 218 -9.68 -8.31 -1.98
CA TRP A 218 -10.16 -8.66 -3.32
C TRP A 218 -11.61 -8.33 -3.55
N GLU A 219 -12.47 -8.72 -2.62
CA GLU A 219 -13.90 -8.43 -2.62
C GLU A 219 -14.12 -6.92 -2.76
N TRP A 220 -13.39 -6.11 -2.00
CA TRP A 220 -13.45 -4.66 -2.12
C TRP A 220 -13.07 -4.16 -3.51
N LEU A 221 -11.89 -4.55 -4.01
CA LEU A 221 -11.34 -4.02 -5.26
C LEU A 221 -12.11 -4.49 -6.50
N ARG A 222 -12.71 -5.68 -6.47
CA ARG A 222 -13.41 -6.28 -7.59
C ARG A 222 -14.90 -5.98 -7.60
N HIS A 223 -15.55 -6.01 -6.43
CA HIS A 223 -17.00 -6.06 -6.34
C HIS A 223 -17.63 -4.87 -5.61
N TRP A 224 -16.91 -4.18 -4.73
CA TRP A 224 -17.46 -3.05 -3.99
C TRP A 224 -17.03 -1.74 -4.63
N ALA A 225 -15.74 -1.39 -4.55
CA ALA A 225 -15.20 -0.11 -4.99
C ALA A 225 -15.57 0.30 -6.43
N PRO A 226 -15.66 -0.62 -7.41
CA PRO A 226 -16.09 -0.27 -8.78
C PRO A 226 -17.58 0.08 -8.93
N THR A 227 -18.40 -0.12 -7.91
CA THR A 227 -19.83 0.22 -7.99
C THR A 227 -20.07 1.67 -7.60
N ALA A 228 -21.12 2.27 -8.16
CA ALA A 228 -21.52 3.64 -7.86
C ALA A 228 -21.77 3.89 -6.36
N GLU A 229 -22.25 2.88 -5.63
CA GLU A 229 -22.50 2.99 -4.19
C GLU A 229 -21.21 3.19 -3.38
N PHE A 230 -20.11 2.55 -3.78
CA PHE A 230 -18.84 2.56 -3.04
C PHE A 230 -17.75 3.42 -3.69
N GLY A 231 -18.16 4.30 -4.60
CA GLY A 231 -17.33 5.39 -5.11
C GLY A 231 -16.98 5.31 -6.58
N ASP A 232 -17.39 4.28 -7.33
CA ASP A 232 -17.14 4.16 -8.78
C ASP A 232 -15.64 4.24 -9.14
N TRP A 233 -14.82 3.42 -8.49
CA TRP A 233 -13.37 3.42 -8.67
C TRP A 233 -12.90 2.41 -9.72
N SER A 234 -11.94 2.79 -10.56
CA SER A 234 -11.32 1.92 -11.56
C SER A 234 -10.34 0.88 -10.97
N THR A 235 -10.74 0.12 -9.94
CA THR A 235 -9.85 -0.81 -9.21
C THR A 235 -9.83 -2.25 -9.73
N ALA A 236 -10.80 -2.64 -10.57
CA ALA A 236 -10.94 -4.02 -11.03
C ALA A 236 -9.66 -4.54 -11.73
N VAL A 237 -9.00 -3.71 -12.54
CA VAL A 237 -7.73 -4.08 -13.21
C VAL A 237 -6.61 -4.44 -12.24
N ILE A 238 -6.60 -3.85 -11.03
CA ILE A 238 -5.62 -4.19 -9.99
C ILE A 238 -5.98 -5.55 -9.38
N ALA A 239 -7.27 -5.84 -9.19
CA ALA A 239 -7.73 -7.16 -8.77
C ALA A 239 -7.38 -8.23 -9.81
N ASP A 240 -7.61 -7.94 -11.09
CA ASP A 240 -7.28 -8.83 -12.19
C ASP A 240 -5.78 -9.11 -12.25
N ALA A 241 -4.94 -8.06 -12.21
CA ALA A 241 -3.49 -8.19 -12.39
C ALA A 241 -2.78 -9.00 -11.28
N TYR A 242 -3.35 -9.03 -10.07
CA TYR A 242 -2.74 -9.73 -8.93
C TYR A 242 -3.51 -10.99 -8.48
N GLY A 243 -4.80 -11.10 -8.81
CA GLY A 243 -5.69 -12.15 -8.32
C GLY A 243 -6.08 -13.19 -9.37
N GLY A 244 -6.18 -12.84 -10.65
CA GLY A 244 -6.79 -13.71 -11.65
C GLY A 244 -8.27 -14.02 -11.32
N ASP A 245 -8.80 -15.08 -11.95
CA ASP A 245 -10.22 -15.50 -11.78
C ASP A 245 -10.49 -16.09 -10.37
N GLU A 246 -9.47 -16.68 -9.72
CA GLU A 246 -9.55 -17.18 -8.34
C GLU A 246 -8.54 -16.42 -7.43
N ALA A 247 -8.96 -15.23 -7.03
CA ALA A 247 -8.13 -14.25 -6.30
C ALA A 247 -7.54 -14.76 -4.97
N GLU A 248 -8.08 -15.84 -4.38
CA GLU A 248 -7.58 -16.40 -3.12
C GLU A 248 -6.25 -17.17 -3.27
N GLU A 249 -5.92 -17.69 -4.46
CA GLU A 249 -4.84 -18.69 -4.59
C GLU A 249 -3.49 -18.15 -5.07
N ILE A 250 -3.46 -17.05 -5.83
CA ILE A 250 -2.25 -16.69 -6.57
C ILE A 250 -1.17 -16.00 -5.69
N ASN A 251 -1.52 -15.37 -4.56
CA ASN A 251 -0.55 -14.75 -3.62
C ASN A 251 0.54 -13.92 -4.34
N ALA A 252 0.17 -13.21 -5.41
CA ALA A 252 1.08 -12.32 -6.12
C ALA A 252 1.38 -11.09 -5.23
N ARG A 253 2.63 -10.96 -4.79
CA ARG A 253 3.05 -9.94 -3.80
C ARG A 253 3.72 -8.73 -4.42
N THR A 254 4.28 -8.87 -5.60
CA THR A 254 5.11 -7.83 -6.23
C THR A 254 4.54 -7.52 -7.60
N GLY A 255 4.21 -6.24 -7.83
CA GLY A 255 3.76 -5.76 -9.14
C GLY A 255 4.88 -5.22 -10.00
N CYS A 256 6.15 -5.47 -9.63
CA CYS A 256 7.28 -4.99 -10.40
C CYS A 256 7.58 -5.96 -11.56
N ILE A 257 7.98 -5.43 -12.71
CA ILE A 257 8.53 -6.17 -13.85
C ILE A 257 9.82 -6.87 -13.40
N GLY A 258 9.85 -8.20 -13.46
CA GLY A 258 11.06 -9.00 -13.22
C GLY A 258 11.63 -8.80 -11.82
N CYS A 259 10.78 -8.80 -10.79
CA CYS A 259 11.19 -8.49 -9.43
C CYS A 259 12.28 -9.45 -8.92
N PRO A 260 13.52 -8.99 -8.64
CA PRO A 260 14.61 -9.88 -8.22
C PRO A 260 14.43 -10.46 -6.81
N LEU A 261 13.46 -9.95 -6.06
CA LEU A 261 13.14 -10.41 -4.71
C LEU A 261 12.04 -11.48 -4.69
N ALA A 262 11.37 -11.72 -5.81
CA ALA A 262 10.37 -12.77 -5.95
C ALA A 262 11.01 -14.01 -6.57
N SER A 263 10.65 -15.22 -6.12
CA SER A 263 11.04 -16.46 -6.81
C SER A 263 10.28 -16.64 -8.11
N GLU A 264 8.99 -16.31 -8.11
CA GLU A 264 8.06 -16.52 -9.23
C GLU A 264 7.43 -15.19 -9.68
N GLU A 265 7.15 -15.06 -10.98
CA GLU A 265 6.53 -13.88 -11.58
C GLU A 265 5.00 -14.00 -11.65
N LYS A 266 4.37 -14.34 -10.52
CA LYS A 266 2.93 -14.65 -10.50
C LYS A 266 2.04 -13.53 -11.06
N ALA A 267 2.33 -12.27 -10.72
CA ALA A 267 1.59 -11.12 -11.24
C ALA A 267 1.74 -10.98 -12.77
N LEU A 268 2.94 -11.22 -13.31
CA LEU A 268 3.15 -11.22 -14.76
C LEU A 268 2.35 -12.34 -15.42
N GLU A 269 2.38 -13.56 -14.87
CA GLU A 269 1.65 -14.69 -15.44
C GLU A 269 0.14 -14.44 -15.47
N THR A 270 -0.43 -13.86 -14.41
CA THR A 270 -1.83 -13.44 -14.37
C THR A 270 -2.12 -12.37 -15.43
N VAL A 271 -1.25 -11.36 -15.56
CA VAL A 271 -1.38 -10.33 -16.60
C VAL A 271 -1.32 -10.93 -18.00
N LEU A 272 -0.42 -11.87 -18.25
CA LEU A 272 -0.26 -12.52 -19.57
C LEU A 272 -1.44 -13.41 -19.95
N ALA A 273 -2.22 -13.90 -18.98
CA ALA A 273 -3.44 -14.63 -19.24
C ALA A 273 -4.55 -13.73 -19.84
N MET A 274 -4.45 -12.40 -19.65
CA MET A 274 -5.39 -11.45 -20.22
C MET A 274 -5.01 -11.14 -21.68
N PRO A 275 -5.92 -11.31 -22.66
CA PRO A 275 -5.61 -11.11 -24.07
C PRO A 275 -5.04 -9.72 -24.39
N ALA A 276 -5.51 -8.68 -23.70
CA ALA A 276 -5.05 -7.30 -23.88
C ALA A 276 -3.56 -7.09 -23.52
N TRP A 277 -2.99 -7.96 -22.68
CA TRP A 277 -1.62 -7.82 -22.15
C TRP A 277 -0.68 -8.95 -22.58
N ALA A 278 -1.16 -9.91 -23.39
CA ALA A 278 -0.36 -11.05 -23.86
C ALA A 278 0.93 -10.63 -24.59
N TYR A 279 0.96 -9.43 -25.19
CA TYR A 279 2.14 -8.86 -25.84
C TYR A 279 3.31 -8.62 -24.88
N LEU A 280 3.09 -8.62 -23.56
CA LEU A 280 4.13 -8.49 -22.54
C LEU A 280 4.92 -9.79 -22.30
N ALA A 281 4.62 -10.87 -23.02
CA ALA A 281 5.29 -12.17 -22.86
C ALA A 281 6.83 -12.13 -22.88
N PRO A 282 7.51 -11.23 -23.64
CA PRO A 282 8.96 -11.09 -23.56
C PRO A 282 9.51 -10.79 -22.17
N LEU A 283 8.72 -10.22 -21.26
CA LEU A 283 9.13 -9.94 -19.88
C LEU A 283 9.49 -11.21 -19.08
N ARG A 284 8.99 -12.40 -19.48
CA ARG A 284 9.42 -13.68 -18.89
C ARG A 284 10.93 -13.91 -19.01
N GLY A 285 11.57 -13.32 -20.03
CA GLY A 285 13.00 -13.45 -20.28
C GLY A 285 13.90 -12.66 -19.32
N LEU A 286 13.36 -11.83 -18.42
CA LEU A 286 14.16 -10.99 -17.52
C LEU A 286 14.76 -11.72 -16.31
N LYS A 287 14.20 -12.87 -15.95
CA LYS A 287 14.57 -13.63 -14.74
C LYS A 287 15.50 -14.84 -14.94
N PRO A 288 15.49 -15.56 -16.08
CA PRO A 288 16.31 -16.75 -16.29
C PRO A 288 17.85 -16.56 -16.35
N LEU A 289 18.39 -15.45 -15.85
CA LEU A 289 19.81 -15.11 -15.93
C LEU A 289 20.48 -15.15 -14.54
#